data_AF-A0A378I0J2-F1
#
_entry.id   AF-A0A378I0J2-F1
#
_cell.length_a   1.000
_cell.length_b   1.000
_cell.length_c   1.000
_cell.angle_alpha   90.00
_cell.angle_beta   90.00
_cell.angle_gamma   90.00
#
_symmetry.space_group_name_H-M   'P 1'
#
loop_
_entity.id
_entity.type
_entity.pdbx_description
1 polymer ?
#
loop_
_entity_poly.entity_id
_entity_poly.type
_entity_poly.pdbx_seq_one_letter_code
_entity_poly.pdbx_strand_id
1 'polypeptide(L)'
;MIWTLFALFFWWLIYRELKGPLLHFFGFKRNVAMPVFKGYLVLLFVLALLCSWPPLHRWYFQRFLTDIARQLSQNPTAIVHCNTLFDTLFDEDVGVGGHADINKGFIVIQYPRCKLLADYIRHPEQATREELISLNILTHESMHVRGEYDEAKTECQAVQRNFLTAKLLGVPALIAKENALNYYVHIYLKRRDSYFSKDCAAGKALDEHLPDSIWPEQ
;
A
#
# COMPACT_ATOMS: atom_id res chain seq x y z
N MET A 1 -1.44 -1.95 -15.80
CA MET A 1 -2.24 -2.38 -16.97
C MET A 1 -1.46 -3.26 -17.97
N ILE A 2 -0.17 -3.03 -18.24
CA ILE A 2 0.54 -3.88 -19.23
C ILE A 2 0.72 -5.35 -18.80
N TRP A 3 1.05 -5.58 -17.53
CA TRP A 3 1.20 -6.93 -16.97
C TRP A 3 -0.09 -7.75 -17.01
N THR A 4 -1.24 -7.11 -16.77
CA THR A 4 -2.55 -7.78 -16.88
C THR A 4 -2.85 -8.18 -18.33
N LEU A 5 -2.48 -7.37 -19.32
CA LEU A 5 -2.64 -7.73 -20.73
C LEU A 5 -1.74 -8.91 -21.12
N PHE A 6 -0.47 -8.91 -20.70
CA PHE A 6 0.43 -10.05 -20.93
C PHE A 6 -0.05 -11.32 -20.23
N ALA A 7 -0.52 -11.22 -18.99
CA ALA A 7 -1.09 -12.36 -18.27
C ALA A 7 -2.29 -12.95 -19.04
N LEU A 8 -3.25 -12.11 -19.45
CA LEU A 8 -4.40 -12.55 -20.24
C LEU A 8 -4.00 -13.18 -21.57
N PHE A 9 -2.98 -12.63 -22.24
CA PHE A 9 -2.46 -13.19 -23.48
C PHE A 9 -1.88 -14.61 -23.30
N PHE A 10 -1.02 -14.82 -22.30
CA PHE A 10 -0.45 -16.13 -22.03
C PHE A 10 -1.49 -17.15 -21.55
N TRP A 11 -2.45 -16.73 -20.72
CA TRP A 11 -3.59 -17.57 -20.33
C TRP A 11 -4.45 -17.96 -21.53
N TRP A 12 -4.67 -17.03 -22.47
CA TRP A 12 -5.39 -17.31 -23.71
C TRP A 12 -4.64 -18.32 -24.60
N LEU A 13 -3.31 -18.22 -24.71
CA LEU A 13 -2.51 -19.21 -25.44
C LEU A 13 -2.63 -20.60 -24.82
N ILE A 14 -2.53 -20.71 -23.48
CA ILE A 14 -2.72 -21.98 -22.77
C ILE A 14 -4.12 -22.55 -23.06
N TYR A 15 -5.16 -21.72 -22.94
CA TYR A 15 -6.52 -22.13 -23.25
C TYR A 15 -6.67 -22.61 -24.70
N ARG A 16 -6.07 -21.91 -25.66
CA ARG A 16 -6.09 -22.27 -27.09
C ARG A 16 -5.50 -23.65 -27.33
N GLU A 17 -4.33 -23.94 -26.74
CA GLU A 17 -3.65 -25.23 -26.88
C GLU A 17 -4.44 -26.36 -26.21
N LEU A 18 -5.06 -26.10 -25.05
CA LEU A 18 -5.82 -27.11 -24.31
C LEU A 18 -7.23 -27.32 -24.87
N LYS A 19 -7.84 -26.35 -25.56
CA LYS A 19 -9.24 -26.42 -26.04
C LYS A 19 -9.51 -27.63 -26.92
N GLY A 20 -8.58 -28.01 -27.80
CA GLY A 20 -8.70 -29.20 -28.66
C GLY A 20 -8.76 -30.49 -27.84
N PRO A 21 -7.72 -30.81 -27.06
CA PRO A 21 -7.72 -31.93 -26.11
C PRO A 21 -8.90 -31.93 -25.14
N LEU A 22 -9.31 -30.77 -24.60
CA LEU A 22 -10.43 -30.64 -23.68
C LEU A 22 -11.75 -31.05 -24.35
N LEU A 23 -12.01 -30.56 -25.57
CA LEU A 23 -13.22 -30.91 -26.33
C LEU A 23 -13.26 -32.40 -26.65
N HIS A 24 -12.12 -33.01 -26.99
CA HIS A 24 -12.02 -34.46 -27.18
C HIS A 24 -12.30 -35.23 -25.88
N PHE A 25 -11.74 -34.77 -24.75
CA PHE A 25 -12.00 -35.35 -23.42
C PHE A 25 -13.49 -35.28 -23.03
N PHE A 26 -14.19 -34.20 -23.36
CA PHE A 26 -15.63 -34.04 -23.17
C PHE A 26 -16.51 -34.69 -24.25
N GLY A 27 -15.94 -35.52 -25.13
CA GLY A 27 -16.70 -36.30 -26.12
C GLY A 27 -17.11 -35.55 -27.39
N PHE A 28 -16.64 -34.32 -27.60
CA PHE A 28 -16.87 -33.57 -28.83
C PHE A 28 -15.85 -34.00 -29.91
N LYS A 29 -16.31 -34.71 -30.95
CA LYS A 29 -15.48 -35.16 -32.08
C LYS A 29 -14.92 -33.98 -32.87
N ARG A 30 -13.60 -33.78 -32.80
CA ARG A 30 -12.84 -32.90 -33.71
C ARG A 30 -11.71 -33.70 -34.34
N ASN A 31 -11.61 -33.70 -35.67
CA ASN A 31 -10.74 -34.60 -36.45
C ASN A 31 -9.24 -34.22 -36.47
N VAL A 32 -8.75 -33.31 -35.62
CA VAL A 32 -7.33 -32.93 -35.60
C VAL A 32 -6.91 -32.61 -34.15
N ALA A 33 -6.49 -33.62 -33.39
CA ALA A 33 -5.74 -33.38 -32.15
C ALA A 33 -4.26 -33.23 -32.52
N MET A 34 -3.78 -32.00 -32.68
CA MET A 34 -2.34 -31.76 -32.83
C MET A 34 -1.62 -32.16 -31.53
N PRO A 35 -0.44 -32.81 -31.60
CA PRO A 35 0.30 -33.18 -30.41
C PRO A 35 0.73 -31.93 -29.64
N VAL A 36 0.27 -31.83 -28.40
CA VAL A 36 0.60 -30.72 -27.51
C VAL A 36 2.05 -30.87 -27.02
N PHE A 37 2.91 -29.91 -27.38
CA PHE A 37 4.29 -29.91 -26.90
C PHE A 37 4.33 -29.48 -25.43
N LYS A 38 4.57 -30.44 -24.53
CA LYS A 38 4.57 -30.23 -23.07
C LYS A 38 5.52 -29.12 -22.63
N GLY A 39 6.70 -29.02 -23.25
CA GLY A 39 7.68 -27.97 -22.92
C GLY A 39 7.17 -26.55 -23.21
N TYR A 40 6.43 -26.37 -24.30
CA TYR A 40 5.82 -25.08 -24.65
C TYR A 40 4.72 -24.71 -23.67
N LEU A 41 3.87 -25.66 -23.27
CA LEU A 41 2.86 -25.41 -22.25
C LEU A 41 3.46 -25.02 -20.90
N VAL A 42 4.53 -25.71 -20.46
CA VAL A 42 5.23 -25.36 -19.22
C VAL A 42 5.78 -23.93 -19.30
N LEU A 43 6.42 -23.57 -20.42
CA LEU A 43 6.93 -22.22 -20.64
C LEU A 43 5.81 -21.17 -20.58
N LEU A 44 4.69 -21.40 -21.29
CA LEU A 44 3.54 -20.50 -21.26
C LEU A 44 2.97 -20.34 -19.85
N PHE A 45 2.86 -21.43 -19.10
CA PHE A 45 2.34 -21.41 -17.74
C PHE A 45 3.24 -20.59 -16.80
N VAL A 46 4.56 -20.79 -16.87
CA VAL A 46 5.52 -19.99 -16.12
C VAL A 46 5.40 -18.51 -16.47
N LEU A 47 5.32 -18.16 -17.76
CA LEU A 47 5.14 -16.77 -18.20
C LEU A 47 3.81 -16.17 -17.73
N ALA A 48 2.73 -16.95 -17.78
CA ALA A 48 1.41 -16.52 -17.29
C ALA A 48 1.44 -16.23 -15.79
N LEU A 49 2.08 -17.09 -14.98
CA LEU A 49 2.24 -16.86 -13.54
C LEU A 49 3.09 -15.63 -13.25
N LEU A 50 4.25 -15.50 -13.91
CA LEU A 50 5.13 -14.34 -13.74
C LEU A 50 4.44 -13.02 -14.10
N CYS A 51 3.64 -13.00 -15.18
CA CYS A 51 2.89 -11.79 -15.57
C CYS A 51 1.68 -11.52 -14.68
N SER A 52 1.08 -12.56 -14.10
CA SER A 52 -0.07 -12.43 -13.17
C SER A 52 0.37 -11.94 -11.79
N TRP A 53 1.62 -12.21 -11.39
CA TRP A 53 2.11 -11.90 -10.05
C TRP A 53 2.08 -10.40 -9.70
N PRO A 54 2.64 -9.46 -10.49
CA PRO A 54 2.66 -8.04 -10.12
C PRO A 54 1.27 -7.41 -9.85
N PRO A 55 0.25 -7.59 -10.72
CA PRO A 55 -1.07 -7.01 -10.44
C PRO A 55 -1.76 -7.66 -9.25
N LEU A 56 -1.62 -8.99 -9.07
CA LEU A 56 -2.21 -9.69 -7.92
C LEU A 56 -1.55 -9.26 -6.61
N HIS A 57 -0.22 -9.20 -6.56
CA HIS A 57 0.52 -8.77 -5.40
C HIS A 57 0.16 -7.34 -5.00
N ARG A 58 0.05 -6.43 -5.97
CA ARG A 58 -0.38 -5.05 -5.71
C ARG A 58 -1.81 -4.99 -5.18
N TRP A 59 -2.74 -5.71 -5.81
CA TRP A 59 -4.14 -5.72 -5.39
C TRP A 59 -4.28 -6.22 -3.95
N TYR A 60 -3.57 -7.30 -3.61
CA TYR A 60 -3.54 -7.83 -2.24
C TYR A 60 -2.98 -6.80 -1.26
N PHE A 61 -1.86 -6.16 -1.60
CA PHE A 61 -1.25 -5.15 -0.74
C PHE A 61 -2.14 -3.92 -0.55
N GLN A 62 -2.78 -3.41 -1.61
CA GLN A 62 -3.75 -2.31 -1.53
C GLN A 62 -4.95 -2.67 -0.63
N ARG A 63 -5.45 -3.90 -0.72
CA ARG A 63 -6.52 -4.40 0.16
C ARG A 63 -6.09 -4.44 1.62
N PHE A 64 -4.90 -4.96 1.88
CA PHE A 64 -4.31 -4.98 3.22
C PHE A 64 -4.17 -3.56 3.80
N LEU A 65 -3.63 -2.61 3.03
CA LEU A 65 -3.53 -1.21 3.47
C LEU A 65 -4.90 -0.57 3.66
N THR A 66 -5.88 -0.90 2.82
CA THR A 66 -7.27 -0.41 2.94
C THR A 66 -7.89 -0.83 4.27
N ASP A 67 -7.71 -2.09 4.69
CA ASP A 67 -8.29 -2.57 5.94
C ASP A 67 -7.64 -1.91 7.17
N ILE A 68 -6.37 -1.53 7.08
CA ILE A 68 -5.67 -0.75 8.11
C ILE A 68 -6.16 0.71 8.10
N ALA A 69 -6.24 1.34 6.92
CA ALA A 69 -6.73 2.71 6.80
C ALA A 69 -8.15 2.87 7.34
N ARG A 70 -9.03 1.89 7.12
CA ARG A 70 -10.38 1.85 7.71
C ARG A 70 -10.38 1.81 9.23
N GLN A 71 -9.45 1.06 9.83
CA GLN A 71 -9.31 1.01 11.28
C GLN A 71 -8.78 2.35 11.85
N LEU A 72 -7.80 2.94 11.18
CA LEU A 72 -7.19 4.21 11.60
C LEU A 72 -8.16 5.39 11.46
N SER A 73 -8.81 5.49 10.30
CA SER A 73 -9.76 6.56 9.99
C SER A 73 -11.13 6.36 10.64
N GLN A 74 -11.42 5.15 11.15
CA GLN A 74 -12.76 4.72 11.58
C GLN A 74 -13.82 4.93 10.49
N ASN A 75 -13.40 4.95 9.22
CA ASN A 75 -14.25 5.19 8.07
C ASN A 75 -14.31 3.92 7.20
N PRO A 76 -15.46 3.23 7.10
CA PRO A 76 -15.58 2.00 6.32
C PRO A 76 -15.47 2.24 4.81
N THR A 77 -15.68 3.47 4.33
CA THR A 77 -15.54 3.81 2.90
C THR A 77 -14.10 4.10 2.50
N ALA A 78 -13.15 4.12 3.46
CA ALA A 78 -11.74 4.32 3.15
C ALA A 78 -11.23 3.25 2.18
N ILE A 79 -10.52 3.66 1.13
CA ILE A 79 -9.91 2.80 0.11
C ILE A 79 -8.51 3.34 -0.21
N VAL A 80 -7.50 2.48 -0.16
CA VAL A 80 -6.11 2.84 -0.50
C VAL A 80 -5.75 2.41 -1.91
N HIS A 81 -5.16 3.33 -2.67
CA HIS A 81 -4.64 3.11 -4.01
C HIS A 81 -3.16 3.47 -4.11
N CYS A 82 -2.33 2.47 -4.35
CA CYS A 82 -0.92 2.63 -4.71
C CYS A 82 -0.75 2.99 -6.19
N ASN A 83 -0.34 4.22 -6.48
CA ASN A 83 -0.01 4.68 -7.83
C ASN A 83 1.26 3.99 -8.38
N THR A 84 1.28 3.76 -9.69
CA THR A 84 2.51 3.46 -10.42
C THR A 84 3.29 4.71 -10.75
N LEU A 85 4.53 4.52 -11.23
CA LEU A 85 5.30 5.60 -11.84
C LEU A 85 4.49 6.34 -12.92
N PHE A 86 3.79 5.62 -13.80
CA PHE A 86 2.97 6.26 -14.84
C PHE A 86 1.77 6.98 -14.24
N ASP A 87 1.07 6.36 -13.28
CA ASP A 87 -0.08 7.01 -12.63
C ASP A 87 0.36 8.31 -11.93
N THR A 88 1.51 8.30 -11.23
CA THR A 88 2.08 9.47 -10.54
C THR A 88 2.48 10.59 -11.51
N LEU A 89 2.97 10.25 -12.71
CA LEU A 89 3.35 11.23 -13.73
C LEU A 89 2.14 11.94 -14.37
N PHE A 90 0.97 11.29 -14.36
CA PHE A 90 -0.27 11.82 -14.92
C PHE A 90 -1.29 12.21 -13.84
N ASP A 91 -0.87 12.22 -12.58
CA ASP A 91 -1.68 12.65 -11.46
C ASP A 91 -1.79 14.20 -11.46
N GLU A 92 -2.90 14.73 -10.95
CA GLU A 92 -3.10 16.17 -10.81
C GLU A 92 -2.24 16.73 -9.65
N ASP A 93 -1.96 15.90 -8.64
CA ASP A 93 -1.16 16.25 -7.47
C ASP A 93 0.30 15.78 -7.63
N VAL A 94 0.99 16.35 -8.62
CA VAL A 94 2.41 16.02 -8.88
C VAL A 94 3.32 16.58 -7.79
N GLY A 95 4.14 15.71 -7.19
CA GLY A 95 5.20 16.11 -6.25
C GLY A 95 4.86 15.95 -4.75
N VAL A 96 3.68 15.45 -4.41
CA VAL A 96 3.34 15.04 -3.03
C VAL A 96 3.57 13.54 -2.81
N GLY A 97 3.74 13.12 -1.56
CA GLY A 97 3.95 11.71 -1.20
C GLY A 97 2.68 10.86 -1.20
N GLY A 98 1.54 11.51 -1.01
CA GLY A 98 0.19 10.95 -1.00
C GLY A 98 -0.83 12.09 -0.99
N HIS A 99 -2.09 11.75 -1.19
CA HIS A 99 -3.22 12.66 -1.02
C HIS A 99 -4.49 11.86 -0.70
N ALA A 100 -5.50 12.53 -0.17
CA ALA A 100 -6.79 11.92 0.14
C ALA A 100 -7.97 12.75 -0.39
N ASP A 101 -8.92 12.09 -1.05
CA ASP A 101 -10.26 12.63 -1.29
C ASP A 101 -11.14 12.28 -0.09
N ILE A 102 -11.29 13.24 0.82
CA ILE A 102 -12.02 13.09 2.08
C ILE A 102 -13.49 12.74 1.84
N ASN A 103 -14.11 13.29 0.79
CA ASN A 103 -15.53 13.07 0.49
C ASN A 103 -15.79 11.64 -0.02
N LYS A 104 -14.85 11.09 -0.79
CA LYS A 104 -14.95 9.72 -1.32
C LYS A 104 -14.31 8.67 -0.41
N GLY A 105 -13.51 9.10 0.56
CA GLY A 105 -12.64 8.22 1.36
C GLY A 105 -11.51 7.58 0.54
N PHE A 106 -11.07 8.23 -0.54
CA PHE A 106 -10.05 7.66 -1.40
C PHE A 106 -8.67 8.15 -0.95
N ILE A 107 -7.74 7.23 -0.68
CA ILE A 107 -6.37 7.52 -0.29
C ILE A 107 -5.46 7.10 -1.44
N VAL A 108 -4.70 8.03 -1.98
CA VAL A 108 -3.71 7.75 -3.01
C VAL A 108 -2.33 7.86 -2.42
N ILE A 109 -1.54 6.80 -2.57
CA ILE A 109 -0.15 6.74 -2.14
C ILE A 109 0.71 6.77 -3.41
N GLN A 110 1.51 7.83 -3.56
CA GLN A 110 2.28 8.08 -4.78
C GLN A 110 3.48 7.14 -4.92
N TYR A 111 3.93 6.90 -6.14
CA TYR A 111 5.16 6.14 -6.37
C TYR A 111 6.38 6.93 -5.82
N PRO A 112 7.34 6.28 -5.12
CA PRO A 112 7.48 4.85 -4.84
C PRO A 112 6.98 4.41 -3.45
N ARG A 113 6.16 5.22 -2.76
CA ARG A 113 5.86 5.09 -1.33
C ARG A 113 5.25 3.75 -0.93
N CYS A 114 4.33 3.18 -1.71
CA CYS A 114 3.82 1.84 -1.39
C CYS A 114 4.89 0.74 -1.44
N LYS A 115 5.89 0.86 -2.34
CA LYS A 115 6.99 -0.10 -2.38
C LYS A 115 7.85 0.05 -1.13
N LEU A 116 8.21 1.29 -0.78
CA LEU A 116 8.97 1.56 0.45
C LEU A 116 8.21 1.09 1.69
N LEU A 117 6.90 1.28 1.75
CA LEU A 117 6.09 0.75 2.85
C LEU A 117 6.09 -0.79 2.88
N ALA A 118 6.06 -1.46 1.73
CA ALA A 118 6.22 -2.91 1.69
C ALA A 118 7.63 -3.35 2.13
N ASP A 119 8.67 -2.58 1.79
CA ASP A 119 10.06 -2.85 2.18
C ASP A 119 10.23 -2.69 3.70
N TYR A 120 9.65 -1.63 4.29
CA TYR A 120 9.52 -1.41 5.73
C TYR A 120 8.93 -2.63 6.45
N ILE A 121 7.80 -3.16 5.96
CA ILE A 121 7.11 -4.30 6.58
C ILE A 121 7.98 -5.57 6.52
N ARG A 122 8.80 -5.73 5.48
CA ARG A 122 9.68 -6.89 5.32
C ARG A 122 10.91 -6.83 6.24
N HIS A 123 11.43 -5.64 6.51
CA HIS A 123 12.67 -5.43 7.26
C HIS A 123 12.57 -4.27 8.26
N PRO A 124 11.62 -4.32 9.23
CA PRO A 124 11.29 -3.16 10.06
C PRO A 124 12.41 -2.76 11.04
N GLU A 125 13.35 -3.66 11.35
CA GLU A 125 14.49 -3.37 12.23
C GLU A 125 15.55 -2.49 11.55
N GLN A 126 15.50 -2.36 10.22
CA GLN A 126 16.46 -1.60 9.41
C GLN A 126 15.77 -0.46 8.65
N ALA A 127 14.66 0.04 9.19
CA ALA A 127 13.83 1.04 8.55
C ALA A 127 14.63 2.30 8.20
N THR A 128 14.66 2.61 6.91
CA THR A 128 15.27 3.82 6.37
C THR A 128 14.35 5.03 6.58
N ARG A 129 14.91 6.24 6.41
CA ARG A 129 14.14 7.49 6.50
C ARG A 129 12.93 7.49 5.56
N GLU A 130 13.09 7.04 4.32
CA GLU A 130 12.01 7.07 3.32
C GLU A 130 10.92 6.02 3.60
N GLU A 131 11.28 4.93 4.24
CA GLU A 131 10.36 3.89 4.72
C GLU A 131 9.51 4.40 5.89
N LEU A 132 10.13 5.08 6.87
CA LEU A 132 9.40 5.74 7.96
C LEU A 132 8.47 6.86 7.47
N ILE A 133 8.90 7.62 6.45
CA ILE A 133 8.03 8.60 5.78
C ILE A 133 6.84 7.91 5.11
N SER A 134 7.08 6.77 4.44
CA SER A 134 6.01 6.03 3.76
C SER A 134 5.00 5.43 4.74
N LEU A 135 5.45 4.99 5.93
CA LEU A 135 4.59 4.64 7.05
C LEU A 135 3.73 5.84 7.47
N ASN A 136 4.36 7.00 7.72
CA ASN A 136 3.63 8.19 8.15
C ASN A 136 2.63 8.67 7.11
N ILE A 137 2.94 8.60 5.82
CA ILE A 137 2.00 8.98 4.74
C ILE A 137 0.72 8.15 4.82
N LEU A 138 0.81 6.83 4.99
CA LEU A 138 -0.40 6.01 5.17
C LEU A 138 -1.24 6.50 6.36
N THR A 139 -0.58 6.77 7.50
CA THR A 139 -1.26 7.25 8.70
C THR A 139 -1.88 8.63 8.46
N HIS A 140 -1.13 9.55 7.84
CA HIS A 140 -1.50 10.92 7.54
C HIS A 140 -2.74 10.97 6.63
N GLU A 141 -2.70 10.29 5.48
CA GLU A 141 -3.85 10.27 4.57
C GLU A 141 -5.07 9.59 5.21
N SER A 142 -4.85 8.62 6.11
CA SER A 142 -5.95 8.03 6.89
C SER A 142 -6.61 9.05 7.83
N MET A 143 -5.86 10.00 8.38
CA MET A 143 -6.42 11.07 9.21
C MET A 143 -7.18 12.09 8.38
N HIS A 144 -6.75 12.38 7.16
CA HIS A 144 -7.57 13.16 6.22
C HIS A 144 -8.92 12.49 5.95
N VAL A 145 -8.94 11.19 5.65
CA VAL A 145 -10.20 10.45 5.42
C VAL A 145 -11.08 10.34 6.69
N ARG A 146 -10.52 10.55 7.88
CA ARG A 146 -11.28 10.72 9.13
C ARG A 146 -12.03 12.05 9.20
N GLY A 147 -11.70 13.01 8.33
CA GLY A 147 -12.32 14.34 8.27
C GLY A 147 -11.45 15.47 8.80
N GLU A 148 -10.14 15.27 8.98
CA GLU A 148 -9.21 16.35 9.31
C GLU A 148 -8.72 17.05 8.04
N TYR A 149 -8.81 18.38 7.98
CA TYR A 149 -8.43 19.17 6.80
C TYR A 149 -7.19 20.02 7.04
N ASP A 150 -6.79 20.21 8.30
CA ASP A 150 -5.61 20.99 8.65
C ASP A 150 -4.35 20.11 8.60
N GLU A 151 -3.43 20.42 7.69
CA GLU A 151 -2.18 19.66 7.45
C GLU A 151 -1.35 19.45 8.71
N ALA A 152 -1.19 20.48 9.55
CA ALA A 152 -0.37 20.39 10.76
C ALA A 152 -1.03 19.51 11.82
N LYS A 153 -2.35 19.60 11.94
CA LYS A 153 -3.15 18.76 12.83
C LYS A 153 -3.21 17.32 12.33
N THR A 154 -3.42 17.09 11.04
CA THR A 154 -3.37 15.76 10.40
C THR A 154 -2.01 15.11 10.63
N GLU A 155 -0.92 15.84 10.41
CA GLU A 155 0.42 15.33 10.65
C GLU A 155 0.64 14.99 12.12
N CYS A 156 0.14 15.81 13.05
CA CYS A 156 0.26 15.50 14.47
C CYS A 156 -0.55 14.26 14.87
N GLN A 157 -1.76 14.11 14.32
CA GLN A 157 -2.58 12.91 14.50
C GLN A 157 -1.88 11.67 13.93
N ALA A 158 -1.15 11.82 12.83
CA ALA A 158 -0.35 10.76 12.22
C ALA A 158 0.84 10.36 13.08
N VAL A 159 1.62 11.33 13.55
CA VAL A 159 2.75 11.13 14.47
C VAL A 159 2.33 10.31 15.70
N GLN A 160 1.18 10.66 16.30
CA GLN A 160 0.64 9.97 17.48
C GLN A 160 0.18 8.53 17.17
N ARG A 161 -0.19 8.22 15.92
CA ARG A 161 -0.69 6.90 15.50
C ARG A 161 0.32 6.05 14.73
N ASN A 162 1.53 6.55 14.47
CA ASN A 162 2.53 5.76 13.74
C ASN A 162 2.89 4.45 14.46
N PHE A 163 2.90 4.45 15.80
CA PHE A 163 3.09 3.23 16.58
C PHE A 163 1.98 2.20 16.32
N LEU A 164 0.72 2.63 16.43
CA LEU A 164 -0.44 1.78 16.15
C LEU A 164 -0.43 1.29 14.70
N THR A 165 -0.17 2.17 13.75
CA THR A 165 -0.11 1.85 12.32
C THR A 165 0.93 0.78 12.04
N ALA A 166 2.15 0.92 12.56
CA ALA A 166 3.19 -0.09 12.42
C ALA A 166 2.77 -1.44 13.03
N LYS A 167 2.11 -1.44 14.20
CA LYS A 167 1.58 -2.67 14.80
C LYS A 167 0.50 -3.33 13.95
N LEU A 168 -0.42 -2.55 13.38
CA LEU A 168 -1.47 -3.06 12.48
C LEU A 168 -0.88 -3.65 11.19
N LEU A 169 0.25 -3.12 10.74
CA LEU A 169 1.02 -3.65 9.62
C LEU A 169 1.80 -4.93 9.96
N GLY A 170 1.77 -5.39 11.22
CA GLY A 170 2.42 -6.61 11.70
C GLY A 170 3.82 -6.42 12.29
N VAL A 171 4.27 -5.18 12.49
CA VAL A 171 5.59 -4.89 13.07
C VAL A 171 5.59 -5.20 14.58
N PRO A 172 6.62 -5.88 15.12
CA PRO A 172 6.74 -6.12 16.55
C PRO A 172 6.70 -4.82 17.36
N ALA A 173 5.99 -4.83 18.50
CA ALA A 173 5.68 -3.61 19.25
C ALA A 173 6.93 -2.79 19.66
N LEU A 174 8.03 -3.45 20.04
CA LEU A 174 9.28 -2.76 20.38
C LEU A 174 9.83 -1.97 19.18
N ILE A 175 9.91 -2.62 18.03
CA ILE A 175 10.40 -2.03 16.77
C ILE A 175 9.44 -0.96 16.26
N ALA A 176 8.13 -1.18 16.38
CA ALA A 176 7.11 -0.19 16.01
C ALA A 176 7.25 1.10 16.83
N LYS A 177 7.47 0.98 18.15
CA LYS A 177 7.64 2.14 19.03
C LYS A 177 8.92 2.90 18.73
N GLU A 178 10.03 2.17 18.53
CA GLU A 178 11.31 2.76 18.13
C GLU A 178 11.19 3.52 16.80
N ASN A 179 10.59 2.90 15.78
CA ASN A 179 10.40 3.51 14.47
C ASN A 179 9.50 4.76 14.51
N ALA A 180 8.43 4.73 15.30
CA ALA A 180 7.55 5.89 15.47
C ALA A 180 8.27 7.05 16.19
N LEU A 181 9.08 6.76 17.21
CA LEU A 181 9.93 7.74 17.88
C LEU A 181 11.01 8.31 16.94
N ASN A 182 11.65 7.45 16.14
CA ASN A 182 12.64 7.85 15.14
C ASN A 182 12.03 8.82 14.11
N TYR A 183 10.81 8.56 13.64
CA TYR A 183 10.09 9.50 12.79
C TYR A 183 9.91 10.86 13.48
N TYR A 184 9.40 10.87 14.71
CA TYR A 184 9.15 12.10 15.44
C TYR A 184 10.44 12.94 15.66
N VAL A 185 11.48 12.31 16.21
CA VAL A 185 12.73 13.00 16.60
C VAL A 185 13.54 13.44 15.38
N HIS A 186 13.66 12.58 14.37
CA HIS A 186 14.59 12.81 13.27
C HIS A 186 13.96 13.39 12.01
N ILE A 187 12.63 13.30 11.88
CA ILE A 187 11.90 13.77 10.70
C ILE A 187 10.98 14.91 11.10
N TYR A 188 9.95 14.67 11.94
CA TYR A 188 8.94 15.66 12.28
C TYR A 188 9.51 16.93 12.94
N LEU A 189 10.31 16.80 14.01
CA LEU A 189 10.86 17.97 14.73
C LEU A 189 11.82 18.84 13.89
N LYS A 190 12.35 18.28 12.79
CA LYS A 190 13.23 19.00 11.86
C LYS A 190 12.48 19.71 10.74
N ARG A 191 11.17 19.48 10.61
CA ARG A 191 10.32 20.13 9.60
C ARG A 191 10.18 21.63 9.86
N ARG A 192 9.98 22.39 8.79
CA ARG A 192 9.77 23.85 8.79
C ARG A 192 8.66 24.27 7.80
N ASP A 193 7.94 23.29 7.29
CA ASP A 193 6.84 23.46 6.34
C ASP A 193 5.49 23.51 7.07
N SER A 194 4.39 23.61 6.31
CA SER A 194 3.01 23.74 6.79
C SER A 194 2.52 22.56 7.64
N TYR A 195 3.24 21.44 7.63
CA TYR A 195 2.89 20.24 8.38
C TYR A 195 3.43 20.26 9.82
N PHE A 196 4.34 21.20 10.14
CA PHE A 196 4.92 21.29 11.48
C PHE A 196 4.10 22.19 12.39
N SER A 197 3.74 21.67 13.56
CA SER A 197 3.25 22.46 14.68
C SER A 197 4.06 22.22 15.95
N LYS A 198 4.43 23.31 16.63
CA LYS A 198 5.06 23.29 17.96
C LYS A 198 4.14 22.74 19.07
N ASP A 199 2.84 22.70 18.79
CA ASP A 199 1.80 22.22 19.70
C ASP A 199 1.56 20.71 19.58
N CYS A 200 2.24 20.04 18.65
CA CYS A 200 2.29 18.59 18.58
C CYS A 200 3.35 18.02 19.53
N ALA A 201 3.00 17.91 20.80
CA ALA A 201 3.80 17.25 21.82
C ALA A 201 2.92 16.87 23.01
N ALA A 202 3.43 15.98 23.87
CA ALA A 202 2.76 15.57 25.10
C ALA A 202 2.23 16.76 25.93
N GLY A 203 0.95 16.72 26.30
CA GLY A 203 0.25 17.73 27.10
C GLY A 203 0.00 19.08 26.42
N LYS A 204 0.27 19.19 25.11
CA LYS A 204 0.02 20.43 24.35
C LYS A 204 -1.31 20.39 23.60
N ALA A 205 -1.64 21.50 22.93
CA ALA A 205 -2.95 21.71 22.31
C ALA A 205 -3.32 20.68 21.21
N LEU A 206 -2.35 20.01 20.58
CA LEU A 206 -2.61 18.97 19.57
C LEU A 206 -2.42 17.55 20.11
N ASP A 207 -2.18 17.38 21.41
CA ASP A 207 -2.14 16.05 22.03
C ASP A 207 -3.55 15.48 22.14
N GLU A 208 -3.78 14.33 21.52
CA GLU A 208 -5.07 13.62 21.60
C GLU A 208 -5.14 12.70 22.83
N HIS A 209 -4.08 12.63 23.63
CA HIS A 209 -3.99 11.82 24.85
C HIS A 209 -4.26 10.34 24.58
N LEU A 210 -3.77 9.84 23.43
CA LEU A 210 -3.96 8.44 23.06
C LEU A 210 -3.10 7.54 23.95
N PRO A 211 -3.65 6.43 24.48
CA PRO A 211 -2.91 5.51 25.34
C PRO A 211 -1.77 4.79 24.60
N ASP A 212 -1.85 4.73 23.28
CA ASP A 212 -0.85 4.16 22.39
C ASP A 212 -0.13 5.24 21.57
N SER A 213 -0.10 6.49 22.05
CA SER A 213 0.76 7.51 21.48
C SER A 213 2.25 7.21 21.72
N ILE A 214 3.11 7.90 20.98
CA ILE A 214 4.57 7.84 21.20
C ILE A 214 5.02 8.63 22.43
N TRP A 215 4.11 9.36 23.08
CA TRP A 215 4.42 10.14 24.27
C TRP A 215 4.74 9.22 25.45
N PRO A 216 5.73 9.55 26.30
CA PRO A 216 5.89 8.86 27.57
C PRO A 216 4.63 9.07 28.43
N GLU A 217 4.24 8.04 29.19
CA GLU A 217 3.21 8.17 30.23
C GLU A 217 3.62 9.31 31.19
N GLN A 218 2.70 10.24 31.44
CA GLN A 218 2.89 11.36 32.37
C GLN A 218 2.58 10.96 33.80
#